data_AF-A0A2P2G2D0-F1
#
_entry.id   AF-A0A2P2G2D0-F1
#
_cell.length_a   1.000
_cell.length_b   1.000
_cell.length_c   1.000
_cell.angle_alpha   90.00
_cell.angle_beta   90.00
_cell.angle_gamma   90.00
#
_symmetry.space_group_name_H-M   'P 1'
#
loop_
_entity.id
_entity.type
_entity.pdbx_description
1 polymer ?
#
loop_
_entity_poly.entity_id
_entity_poly.type
_entity_poly.pdbx_seq_one_letter_code
_entity_poly.pdbx_strand_id
1 'polypeptide(L)'
;MTRRLLRVVLAEFDVEEGAAVALGRLLRDDGVEVVYAGRLDTVDQMARTVEQEDPDILGVLCGASEPEGLADAVPGVLLFAVGNGPSGFENAFESLEDAANWVSGVRSHTVETPSDRVR
;
A
#
# COMPACT_ATOMS: atom_id res chain seq x y z
N MET A 1 23.13 11.83 0.94
CA MET A 1 21.67 11.78 0.71
C MET A 1 21.17 10.49 1.34
N THR A 2 20.45 10.57 2.45
CA THR A 2 19.74 9.42 3.03
C THR A 2 18.65 9.01 2.04
N ARG A 3 18.71 7.79 1.50
CA ARG A 3 17.58 7.23 0.74
C ARG A 3 16.42 7.11 1.73
N ARG A 4 15.31 7.84 1.50
CA ARG A 4 14.06 7.60 2.24
C ARG A 4 13.62 6.18 1.88
N LEU A 5 13.35 5.35 2.89
CA LEU A 5 12.77 4.04 2.67
C LEU A 5 11.34 4.23 2.16
N LEU A 6 10.90 3.37 1.24
CA LEU A 6 9.51 3.35 0.79
C LEU A 6 8.62 3.04 2.01
N ARG A 7 7.69 3.94 2.33
CA ARG A 7 6.77 3.81 3.47
C ARG A 7 5.40 3.31 2.98
N VAL A 8 4.98 2.17 3.52
CA VAL A 8 3.71 1.51 3.20
C VAL A 8 2.84 1.45 4.44
N VAL A 9 1.65 2.05 4.38
CA VAL A 9 0.60 1.83 5.38
C VAL A 9 -0.24 0.65 4.93
N LEU A 10 -0.46 -0.32 5.83
CA LEU A 10 -1.36 -1.45 5.61
C LEU A 10 -2.61 -1.30 6.48
N ALA A 11 -3.76 -1.27 5.81
CA ALA A 11 -5.08 -1.22 6.42
C ALA A 11 -5.88 -2.48 6.13
N GLU A 12 -6.79 -2.83 7.03
CA GLU A 12 -7.70 -3.95 6.94
C GLU A 12 -9.13 -3.42 6.79
N PHE A 13 -9.85 -3.88 5.77
CA PHE A 13 -11.23 -3.50 5.49
C PHE A 13 -12.08 -4.74 5.29
N ASP A 14 -13.10 -4.92 6.12
CA ASP A 14 -14.02 -6.06 6.02
C ASP A 14 -13.31 -7.44 6.10
N VAL A 15 -12.18 -7.52 6.81
CA VAL A 15 -11.40 -8.75 7.05
C VAL A 15 -11.15 -8.98 8.54
N GLU A 16 -10.61 -10.16 8.88
CA GLU A 16 -10.17 -10.49 10.23
C GLU A 16 -8.94 -9.65 10.64
N GLU A 17 -8.91 -9.25 11.92
CA GLU A 17 -7.78 -8.50 12.48
C GLU A 17 -6.47 -9.28 12.35
N GLY A 18 -5.44 -8.62 11.84
CA GLY A 18 -4.12 -9.21 11.65
C GLY A 18 -3.91 -9.87 10.29
N ALA A 19 -4.88 -9.82 9.38
CA ALA A 19 -4.71 -10.23 7.99
C ALA A 19 -3.49 -9.55 7.32
N ALA A 20 -3.22 -8.29 7.68
CA ALA A 20 -2.12 -7.51 7.11
C ALA A 20 -0.73 -7.97 7.59
N VAL A 21 -0.65 -8.71 8.71
CA VAL A 21 0.62 -9.06 9.35
C VAL A 21 1.51 -9.90 8.45
N ALA A 22 0.93 -10.85 7.71
CA ALA A 22 1.69 -11.70 6.79
C ALA A 22 2.32 -10.88 5.66
N LEU A 23 1.54 -10.00 5.03
CA LEU A 23 2.03 -9.10 3.99
C LEU A 23 3.10 -8.13 4.53
N GLY A 24 2.84 -7.51 5.68
CA GLY A 24 3.78 -6.57 6.26
C GLY A 24 5.11 -7.21 6.66
N ARG A 25 5.14 -8.51 6.99
CA ARG A 25 6.39 -9.25 7.17
C ARG A 25 7.16 -9.41 5.86
N LEU A 26 6.49 -9.79 4.77
CA LEU A 26 7.10 -9.91 3.44
C LEU A 26 7.72 -8.58 2.99
N LEU A 27 6.97 -7.49 3.12
CA LEU A 27 7.45 -6.15 2.74
C LEU A 27 8.66 -5.71 3.59
N ARG A 28 8.63 -5.97 4.90
CA ARG A 28 9.76 -5.63 5.78
C ARG A 28 11.01 -6.44 5.47
N ASP A 29 10.86 -7.69 5.04
CA ASP A 29 11.99 -8.53 4.61
C ASP A 29 12.67 -7.94 3.36
N ASP A 30 11.91 -7.28 2.47
CA ASP A 30 12.45 -6.52 1.32
C ASP A 30 13.08 -5.17 1.72
N GLY A 31 12.93 -4.74 2.98
CA GLY A 31 13.45 -3.47 3.48
C GLY A 31 12.51 -2.29 3.25
N VAL A 32 11.21 -2.54 3.15
CA VAL A 32 10.14 -1.53 3.13
C VAL A 32 9.78 -1.12 4.56
N GLU A 33 9.56 0.17 4.78
CA GLU A 33 9.01 0.65 6.06
C GLU A 33 7.51 0.40 6.08
N VAL A 34 7.04 -0.45 6.99
CA VAL A 34 5.61 -0.80 7.08
C VAL A 34 5.00 -0.20 8.34
N VAL A 35 3.85 0.46 8.19
CA VAL A 35 2.98 0.91 9.27
C VAL A 35 1.70 0.08 9.23
N TYR A 36 1.32 -0.53 10.35
CA TYR A 36 0.04 -1.24 10.44
C TYR A 36 -1.00 -0.28 11.00
N ALA A 37 -1.97 0.10 10.19
CA ALA A 37 -3.14 0.86 10.62
C ALA A 37 -4.18 -0.02 11.32
N GLY A 38 -4.15 -1.33 11.05
CA GLY A 38 -5.15 -2.28 11.52
C GLY A 38 -6.48 -2.12 10.78
N ARG A 39 -7.57 -2.49 11.43
CA ARG A 39 -8.91 -2.38 10.88
C ARG A 39 -9.38 -0.94 10.78
N LEU A 40 -9.71 -0.51 9.57
CA LEU A 40 -10.33 0.78 9.27
C LEU A 40 -11.64 0.53 8.53
N ASP A 41 -12.78 0.91 9.11
CA ASP A 41 -14.09 0.58 8.54
C ASP A 41 -14.63 1.66 7.58
N THR A 42 -13.95 2.79 7.42
CA THR A 42 -14.40 3.89 6.54
C THR A 42 -13.26 4.56 5.78
N VAL A 43 -13.60 5.15 4.62
CA VAL A 43 -12.67 5.95 3.81
C VAL A 43 -12.12 7.16 4.57
N ASP A 44 -12.93 7.83 5.41
CA ASP A 44 -12.45 8.96 6.24
C ASP A 44 -11.35 8.53 7.23
N GLN A 45 -11.46 7.32 7.81
CA GLN A 45 -10.42 6.80 8.69
C GLN A 45 -9.13 6.50 7.92
N MET A 46 -9.24 5.94 6.71
CA MET A 46 -8.10 5.70 5.83
C MET A 46 -7.44 7.00 5.41
N ALA A 47 -8.22 8.01 5.02
CA ALA A 47 -7.72 9.32 4.62
C ALA A 47 -6.95 9.99 5.75
N ARG A 48 -7.52 10.03 6.97
CA ARG A 48 -6.81 10.58 8.14
C ARG A 48 -5.53 9.83 8.46
N THR A 49 -5.53 8.50 8.30
CA THR A 49 -4.33 7.69 8.52
C THR A 49 -3.25 8.05 7.50
N VAL A 50 -3.62 8.21 6.23
CA VAL A 50 -2.71 8.68 5.19
C VAL A 50 -2.17 10.07 5.48
N GLU A 51 -3.01 11.01 5.91
CA GLU A 51 -2.56 12.37 6.26
C GLU A 51 -1.58 12.37 7.45
N GLN A 52 -1.81 11.51 8.44
CA GLN A 52 -0.96 11.42 9.63
C GLN A 52 0.36 10.71 9.36
N GLU A 53 0.32 9.64 8.58
CA GLU A 53 1.48 8.79 8.33
C GLU A 53 2.26 9.20 7.07
N ASP A 54 1.74 10.04 6.18
CA ASP A 54 2.43 10.44 4.94
C ASP A 54 3.08 9.25 4.21
N PRO A 55 2.33 8.17 3.89
CA PRO A 55 2.89 7.01 3.21
C PRO A 55 3.12 7.28 1.72
N ASP A 56 4.09 6.58 1.15
CA ASP A 56 4.25 6.50 -0.30
C ASP A 56 3.16 5.61 -0.93
N ILE A 57 2.73 4.57 -0.19
CA ILE A 57 1.73 3.59 -0.62
C ILE A 57 0.75 3.26 0.51
N LEU A 58 -0.54 3.21 0.19
CA LEU A 58 -1.58 2.62 1.05
C LEU A 58 -2.03 1.27 0.47
N GLY A 59 -1.77 0.19 1.20
CA GLY A 59 -2.26 -1.14 0.92
C GLY A 59 -3.50 -1.47 1.74
N VAL A 60 -4.56 -1.95 1.08
CA VAL A 60 -5.80 -2.35 1.76
C VAL A 60 -6.05 -3.84 1.58
N LEU A 61 -6.14 -4.58 2.68
CA LEU A 61 -6.62 -5.95 2.65
C LEU A 61 -8.14 -5.94 2.75
N CYS A 62 -8.79 -6.36 1.67
CA CYS A 62 -10.24 -6.30 1.51
C CYS A 62 -10.85 -7.70 1.53
N GLY A 63 -12.00 -7.81 2.19
CA GLY A 63 -12.82 -9.02 2.20
C GLY A 63 -13.74 -9.07 0.99
N ALA A 64 -15.04 -9.22 1.24
CA ALA A 64 -16.07 -9.17 0.20
C ALA A 64 -16.40 -7.73 -0.23
N SER A 65 -16.12 -6.77 0.65
CA SER A 65 -16.40 -5.34 0.45
C SER A 65 -15.11 -4.57 0.20
N GLU A 66 -15.19 -3.46 -0.53
CA GLU A 66 -14.06 -2.53 -0.77
C GLU A 66 -14.40 -1.09 -0.36
N PRO A 67 -13.41 -0.27 0.05
CA PRO A 67 -13.62 1.13 0.39
C PRO A 67 -13.81 2.00 -0.87
N GLU A 68 -15.06 2.13 -1.33
CA GLU A 68 -15.42 2.93 -2.51
C GLU A 68 -15.01 4.41 -2.38
N GLY A 69 -14.38 4.98 -3.41
CA GLY A 69 -13.97 6.38 -3.44
C GLY A 69 -12.67 6.70 -2.72
N LEU A 70 -11.93 5.69 -2.24
CA LEU A 70 -10.64 5.88 -1.55
C LEU A 70 -9.62 6.65 -2.40
N ALA A 71 -9.53 6.36 -3.70
CA ALA A 71 -8.60 7.03 -4.61
C ALA A 71 -8.83 8.56 -4.71
N ASP A 72 -10.08 9.00 -4.59
CA ASP A 72 -10.43 10.43 -4.58
C ASP A 72 -10.10 11.08 -3.23
N ALA A 73 -10.24 10.32 -2.13
CA ALA A 73 -10.00 10.81 -0.78
C ALA A 73 -8.50 10.99 -0.44
N VAL A 74 -7.60 10.22 -1.07
CA VAL A 74 -6.15 10.30 -0.84
C VAL A 74 -5.37 10.52 -2.14
N PRO A 75 -5.54 11.69 -2.79
CA PRO A 75 -4.88 11.96 -4.05
C PRO A 75 -3.36 12.04 -3.86
N GLY A 76 -2.61 11.38 -4.74
CA GLY A 76 -1.14 11.39 -4.74
C GLY A 76 -0.47 10.27 -3.95
N VAL A 77 -1.25 9.39 -3.32
CA VAL A 77 -0.74 8.14 -2.71
C VAL A 77 -1.01 6.97 -3.63
N LEU A 78 -0.03 6.10 -3.81
CA LEU A 78 -0.21 4.87 -4.58
C LEU A 78 -1.09 3.90 -3.80
N LEU A 79 -2.10 3.35 -4.45
CA LEU A 79 -3.04 2.43 -3.84
C LEU A 79 -2.88 1.03 -4.41
N PHE A 80 -2.90 0.04 -3.53
CA PHE A 80 -3.16 -1.33 -3.90
C PHE A 80 -4.12 -2.01 -2.95
N ALA A 81 -4.77 -3.06 -3.43
CA ALA A 81 -5.63 -3.90 -2.62
C ALA A 81 -5.30 -5.38 -2.80
N VAL A 82 -5.50 -6.15 -1.72
CA VAL A 82 -5.32 -7.60 -1.72
C VAL A 82 -6.60 -8.26 -1.22
N GLY A 83 -7.14 -9.20 -2.00
CA GLY A 83 -8.38 -9.88 -1.65
C GLY A 83 -9.15 -10.35 -2.87
N ASN A 84 -10.32 -10.96 -2.62
CA ASN A 84 -11.12 -11.62 -3.65
C ASN A 84 -12.18 -10.69 -4.29
N GLY A 85 -11.94 -9.38 -4.28
CA GLY A 85 -12.99 -8.40 -4.58
C GLY A 85 -12.62 -6.95 -4.93
N PRO A 86 -11.37 -6.43 -4.82
CA PRO A 86 -11.15 -5.02 -5.08
C PRO A 86 -11.12 -4.74 -6.59
N SER A 87 -12.28 -4.44 -7.16
CA SER A 87 -12.44 -4.15 -8.60
C SER A 87 -12.18 -2.67 -8.89
N GLY A 88 -12.30 -1.81 -7.87
CA GLY A 88 -12.12 -0.36 -7.97
C GLY A 88 -10.68 0.12 -7.78
N PHE A 89 -9.74 -0.76 -7.43
CA PHE A 89 -8.33 -0.41 -7.28
C PHE A 89 -7.59 -0.59 -8.61
N GLU A 90 -6.72 0.37 -8.93
CA GLU A 90 -5.82 0.26 -10.10
C GLU A 90 -4.87 -0.93 -9.95
N ASN A 91 -4.40 -1.20 -8.72
CA ASN A 91 -3.50 -2.30 -8.41
C ASN A 91 -4.20 -3.27 -7.45
N ALA A 92 -4.82 -4.32 -7.99
CA ALA A 92 -5.54 -5.33 -7.24
C ALA A 92 -4.84 -6.69 -7.37
N PHE A 93 -4.67 -7.39 -6.25
CA PHE A 93 -3.96 -8.66 -6.18
C PHE A 93 -4.79 -9.73 -5.46
N GLU A 94 -4.80 -10.95 -5.99
CA GLU A 94 -5.48 -12.09 -5.35
C GLU A 94 -4.63 -12.71 -4.23
N SER A 95 -3.31 -12.50 -4.26
CA SER A 95 -2.34 -13.10 -3.34
C SER A 95 -1.43 -12.05 -2.71
N LEU A 96 -1.00 -12.31 -1.47
CA LEU A 96 -0.05 -11.46 -0.75
C LEU A 96 1.32 -11.39 -1.45
N GLU A 97 1.72 -12.48 -2.11
CA GLU A 97 3.01 -12.57 -2.81
C GLU A 97 3.06 -11.64 -4.03
N ASP A 98 2.00 -11.61 -4.84
CA ASP A 98 1.90 -10.69 -6.00
C ASP A 98 1.93 -9.23 -5.56
N ALA A 99 1.20 -8.90 -4.49
CA ALA A 99 1.21 -7.56 -3.92
C ALA A 99 2.60 -7.16 -3.42
N ALA A 100 3.29 -8.08 -2.72
CA ALA A 100 4.66 -7.84 -2.24
C ALA A 100 5.65 -7.66 -3.41
N ASN A 101 5.52 -8.47 -4.46
CA ASN A 101 6.36 -8.36 -5.65
C ASN A 101 6.17 -7.01 -6.35
N TRP A 102 4.93 -6.56 -6.48
CA TRP A 102 4.61 -5.26 -7.05
C TRP A 102 5.22 -4.11 -6.24
N VAL A 103 5.10 -4.12 -4.90
CA VAL A 103 5.72 -3.10 -4.04
C VAL A 103 7.25 -3.08 -4.20
N SER A 104 7.89 -4.24 -4.28
CA SER A 104 9.34 -4.36 -4.55
C SER A 104 9.72 -3.80 -5.93
N GLY A 105 8.86 -3.99 -6.93
CA GLY A 105 8.99 -3.37 -8.26
C GLY A 105 8.90 -1.83 -8.21
N VAL A 106 7.91 -1.27 -7.49
CA VAL A 106 7.76 0.19 -7.32
C VAL A 106 9.00 0.80 -6.68
N ARG A 107 9.52 0.15 -5.62
CA ARG A 107 10.78 0.53 -4.98
C ARG A 107 11.93 0.57 -5.97
N SER A 108 12.06 -0.47 -6.79
CA SER A 108 13.16 -0.59 -7.78
C SER A 108 13.13 0.55 -8.80
N HIS A 109 11.94 0.95 -9.27
CA HIS A 109 11.78 2.08 -10.18
C HIS A 109 12.07 3.44 -9.54
N THR A 110 11.90 3.60 -8.22
CA THR A 110 12.29 4.83 -7.52
C THR A 110 13.81 4.93 -7.29
N VAL A 111 14.57 3.83 -7.40
CA VAL A 111 16.04 3.84 -7.30
C VAL A 111 16.73 3.97 -8.67
N GLU A 112 16.02 3.76 -9.77
CA GLU A 112 16.51 3.88 -11.15
C GLU A 112 16.18 5.26 -11.74
N THR A 113 16.68 6.33 -11.13
CA THR A 113 16.98 7.55 -11.90
C THR A 113 18.19 8.25 -11.30
N PRO A 114 19.34 8.11 -11.98
CA PRO A 114 19.89 9.28 -12.62
C PRO A 114 19.98 8.97 -14.11
N SER A 115 18.94 9.36 -14.85
CA SER A 115 19.08 9.55 -16.28
C SER A 115 19.94 10.80 -16.47
N ASP A 116 21.24 10.58 -16.38
CA ASP A 116 22.26 11.45 -16.93
C ASP A 116 21.86 11.75 -18.38
N ARG A 117 21.42 12.99 -18.60
CA ARG A 117 21.29 13.54 -19.95
C ARG A 117 22.29 14.66 -20.10
N VAL A 118 23.57 14.30 -20.07
CA VAL A 118 24.59 15.01 -20.84
C VAL A 118 24.46 14.58 -22.30
N ARG A 119 23.95 15.49 -23.14
CA ARG A 119 24.57 15.75 -24.45
C ARG A 119 24.14 17.09 -25.02
#